data_AF-A0A1Z3HG24-F1
#
_entry.id   AF-A0A1Z3HG24-F1
#
_cell.length_a   1.000
_cell.length_b   1.000
_cell.length_c   1.000
_cell.angle_alpha   90.00
_cell.angle_beta   90.00
_cell.angle_gamma   90.00
#
_symmetry.space_group_name_H-M   'P 1'
#
loop_
_entity.id
_entity.type
_entity.pdbx_description
1 polymer ?
#
loop_
_entity_poly.entity_id
_entity_poly.type
_entity_poly.pdbx_seq_one_letter_code
_entity_poly.pdbx_strand_id
1 'polypeptide(L)'
;MSDSVEILDLLNQMEVPPQKLMGERCSQSTWENALFSELLLEPRQIDRIVLVTDPAHMPRAYLVFERFGFEVFTHPCHQFDSPVSLARSQRILREYIALAKYALAGQFWPQAQPQEAQLVARADAQLQDWQCDLVGAQ
;
A
#
# COMPACT_ATOMS: atom_id res chain seq x y z
N MET A 1 -8.15 -0.11 -10.76
CA MET A 1 -8.61 -1.47 -10.40
C MET A 1 -9.74 -1.31 -9.37
N SER A 2 -10.79 -2.13 -9.39
CA SER A 2 -12.00 -1.96 -8.55
C SER A 2 -11.86 -2.53 -7.12
N ASP A 3 -10.71 -3.10 -6.79
CA ASP A 3 -10.48 -3.91 -5.59
C ASP A 3 -10.87 -3.19 -4.30
N SER A 4 -10.58 -1.89 -4.18
CA SER A 4 -10.94 -1.12 -2.98
C SER A 4 -12.45 -0.99 -2.80
N VAL A 5 -13.22 -0.92 -3.89
CA VAL A 5 -14.69 -0.82 -3.85
C VAL A 5 -15.29 -2.10 -3.30
N GLU A 6 -14.83 -3.23 -3.83
CA GLU A 6 -15.29 -4.55 -3.42
C GLU A 6 -14.97 -4.81 -1.94
N ILE A 7 -13.78 -4.42 -1.49
CA ILE A 7 -13.38 -4.52 -0.08
C ILE A 7 -14.26 -3.61 0.79
N LEU A 8 -14.50 -2.36 0.39
CA LEU A 8 -15.36 -1.43 1.15
C LEU A 8 -16.79 -1.95 1.26
N ASP A 9 -17.35 -2.50 0.18
CA ASP A 9 -18.68 -3.11 0.18
C ASP A 9 -18.75 -4.33 1.11
N LEU A 10 -17.71 -5.16 1.14
CA LEU A 10 -17.61 -6.28 2.07
C LEU A 10 -17.52 -5.81 3.53
N LEU A 11 -16.69 -4.80 3.81
CA LEU A 11 -16.55 -4.22 5.16
C LEU A 11 -17.86 -3.60 5.64
N ASN A 12 -18.61 -2.93 4.76
CA ASN A 12 -19.95 -2.42 5.05
C ASN A 12 -20.94 -3.55 5.38
N GLN A 13 -20.90 -4.66 4.64
CA GLN A 13 -21.73 -5.84 4.92
C GLN A 13 -21.38 -6.50 6.26
N MET A 14 -20.14 -6.37 6.71
CA MET A 14 -19.69 -6.79 8.05
C MET A 14 -19.97 -5.74 9.14
N GLU A 15 -20.82 -4.75 8.84
CA GLU A 15 -21.26 -3.71 9.79
C GLU A 15 -20.12 -2.83 10.34
N VAL A 16 -19.01 -2.72 9.60
CA VAL A 16 -17.96 -1.76 9.95
C VAL A 16 -18.49 -0.34 9.69
N PRO A 17 -18.39 0.59 10.67
CA PRO A 17 -18.92 1.93 10.50
C PRO A 17 -18.30 2.64 9.28
N PRO A 18 -19.11 3.21 8.36
CA PRO A 18 -18.60 3.78 7.11
C PRO A 18 -17.67 4.97 7.33
N GLN A 19 -17.78 5.68 8.46
CA GLN A 19 -16.86 6.78 8.83
C GLN A 19 -15.44 6.29 9.14
N LYS A 20 -15.26 4.98 9.34
CA LYS A 20 -13.95 4.33 9.55
C LYS A 20 -13.43 3.66 8.29
N LEU A 21 -14.16 3.76 7.18
CA LEU A 21 -13.84 3.10 5.93
C LEU A 21 -13.39 4.14 4.92
N MET A 22 -12.18 3.97 4.41
CA MET A 22 -11.63 4.82 3.37
C MET A 22 -10.91 3.95 2.34
N GLY A 23 -10.96 4.36 1.07
CA GLY A 23 -10.23 3.69 0.01
C GLY A 23 -10.05 4.58 -1.22
N GLU A 24 -9.07 4.23 -2.03
CA GLU A 24 -8.76 4.86 -3.32
C GLU A 24 -8.81 3.81 -4.45
N ARG A 25 -9.13 4.22 -5.68
CA ARG A 25 -9.42 3.29 -6.81
C ARG A 25 -8.33 3.25 -7.89
N CYS A 26 -7.25 3.99 -7.68
CA CYS A 26 -6.37 4.45 -8.76
C CYS A 26 -4.96 3.89 -8.70
N SER A 27 -4.53 3.38 -7.55
CA SER A 27 -3.26 2.70 -7.45
C SER A 27 -3.18 1.46 -8.35
N GLN A 28 -2.01 1.26 -8.95
CA GLN A 28 -1.67 0.11 -9.79
C GLN A 28 -0.40 -0.59 -9.30
N SER A 29 0.24 -0.03 -8.28
CA SER A 29 1.48 -0.54 -7.69
C SER A 29 1.50 -0.29 -6.20
N THR A 30 2.21 -1.13 -5.46
CA THR A 30 2.35 -0.95 -4.00
C THR A 30 3.04 0.35 -3.61
N TRP A 31 3.83 0.93 -4.51
CA TRP A 31 4.38 2.28 -4.32
C TRP A 31 3.28 3.33 -4.33
N GLU A 32 2.37 3.29 -5.32
CA GLU A 32 1.21 4.18 -5.38
C GLU A 32 0.25 3.93 -4.20
N ASN A 33 0.05 2.67 -3.77
CA ASN A 33 -0.75 2.39 -2.58
C ASN A 33 -0.22 3.14 -1.36
N ALA A 34 1.09 3.09 -1.11
CA ALA A 34 1.70 3.73 0.05
C ALA A 34 1.67 5.27 -0.07
N LEU A 35 1.97 5.80 -1.26
CA LEU A 35 1.91 7.23 -1.54
C LEU A 35 0.50 7.80 -1.35
N PHE A 36 -0.53 7.17 -1.93
CA PHE A 36 -1.90 7.63 -1.78
C PHE A 36 -2.43 7.41 -0.37
N SER A 37 -1.98 6.36 0.33
CA SER A 37 -2.31 6.17 1.74
C SER A 37 -1.70 7.26 2.62
N GLU A 38 -0.47 7.70 2.34
CA GLU A 38 0.17 8.80 3.07
C GLU A 38 -0.62 10.09 2.89
N LEU A 39 -0.99 10.46 1.66
CA LEU A 39 -1.85 11.61 1.37
C LEU A 39 -3.21 11.56 2.10
N LEU A 40 -3.78 10.37 2.28
CA LEU A 40 -5.05 10.19 2.97
C LEU A 40 -4.93 10.29 4.50
N LEU A 41 -3.80 9.87 5.04
CA LEU A 41 -3.58 9.67 6.48
C LEU A 41 -2.82 10.84 7.13
N GLU A 42 -1.97 11.55 6.39
CA GLU A 42 -1.19 12.71 6.88
C GLU A 42 -2.08 13.81 7.46
N PRO A 43 -3.19 14.25 6.81
CA PRO A 43 -4.06 15.29 7.38
C PRO A 43 -4.74 14.87 8.68
N ARG A 44 -4.79 13.56 8.95
CA ARG A 44 -5.34 12.96 10.17
C ARG A 44 -4.26 12.66 11.22
N GLN A 45 -2.99 12.96 10.93
CA GLN A 45 -1.83 12.68 11.77
C GLN A 45 -1.71 11.19 12.12
N ILE A 46 -2.01 10.33 11.14
CA ILE A 46 -1.91 8.88 11.29
C ILE A 46 -0.64 8.41 10.59
N ASP A 47 0.35 8.02 11.40
CA ASP A 47 1.63 7.45 10.98
C ASP A 47 1.80 5.98 11.39
N ARG A 48 0.95 5.48 12.30
CA ARG A 48 0.98 4.08 12.77
C ARG A 48 -0.11 3.25 12.10
N ILE A 49 0.28 2.21 11.39
CA ILE A 49 -0.66 1.38 10.62
C ILE A 49 -0.48 -0.10 10.90
N VAL A 50 -1.59 -0.85 10.79
CA VAL A 50 -1.53 -2.31 10.65
C VAL A 50 -1.63 -2.64 9.18
N LEU A 51 -0.56 -3.21 8.61
CA LEU A 51 -0.50 -3.58 7.22
C LEU A 51 -0.95 -5.03 7.04
N VAL A 52 -2.11 -5.17 6.40
CA VAL A 52 -2.73 -6.47 6.11
C VAL A 52 -2.51 -6.82 4.64
N THR A 53 -1.76 -7.88 4.37
CA THR A 53 -1.56 -8.41 3.01
C THR A 53 -1.14 -9.88 3.10
N ASP A 54 -0.99 -10.57 1.97
CA ASP A 54 -0.53 -11.96 1.98
C ASP A 54 0.97 -12.08 2.37
N PRO A 55 1.39 -13.24 2.90
CA PRO A 55 2.77 -13.43 3.35
C PRO A 55 3.84 -13.22 2.28
N ALA A 56 3.53 -13.46 0.99
CA ALA A 56 4.50 -13.34 -0.09
C ALA A 56 4.73 -11.88 -0.49
N HIS A 57 3.70 -11.03 -0.39
CA HIS A 57 3.79 -9.60 -0.67
C HIS A 57 4.20 -8.75 0.54
N MET A 58 4.10 -9.30 1.76
CA MET A 58 4.43 -8.60 3.00
C MET A 58 5.82 -7.93 3.03
N PRO A 59 6.94 -8.59 2.64
CA PRO A 59 8.26 -7.96 2.75
C PRO A 59 8.39 -6.70 1.89
N ARG A 60 7.86 -6.75 0.66
CA ARG A 60 7.86 -5.61 -0.26
C ARG A 60 6.94 -4.51 0.27
N ALA A 61 5.74 -4.86 0.70
CA ALA A 61 4.78 -3.88 1.20
C ALA A 61 5.30 -3.18 2.47
N TYR A 62 5.84 -3.93 3.44
CA TYR A 62 6.47 -3.37 4.65
C TYR A 62 7.51 -2.31 4.32
N LEU A 63 8.49 -2.64 3.47
CA LEU A 63 9.58 -1.72 3.14
C LEU A 63 9.11 -0.48 2.38
N VAL A 64 8.10 -0.63 1.53
CA VAL A 64 7.53 0.51 0.81
C VAL A 64 6.78 1.43 1.77
N PHE A 65 5.93 0.90 2.65
CA PHE A 65 5.18 1.72 3.60
C PHE A 65 6.08 2.38 4.66
N GLU A 66 7.09 1.68 5.19
CA GLU A 66 8.09 2.30 6.08
C GLU A 66 8.80 3.49 5.43
N ARG A 67 9.07 3.41 4.13
CA ARG A 67 9.71 4.50 3.39
C ARG A 67 8.85 5.75 3.30
N PHE A 68 7.53 5.60 3.29
CA PHE A 68 6.58 6.71 3.32
C PHE A 68 6.31 7.24 4.74
N GLY A 69 7.14 6.88 5.72
CA GLY A 69 7.09 7.44 7.07
C GLY A 69 6.12 6.74 8.01
N PHE A 70 5.54 5.61 7.61
CA PHE A 70 4.68 4.83 8.49
C PHE A 70 5.49 3.96 9.45
N GLU A 71 5.06 3.89 10.71
CA GLU A 71 5.42 2.79 11.62
C GLU A 71 4.49 1.61 11.32
N VAL A 72 5.06 0.53 10.75
CA VAL A 72 4.28 -0.56 10.16
C VAL A 72 4.23 -1.79 11.06
N PHE A 73 3.03 -2.11 11.55
CA PHE A 73 2.74 -3.38 12.21
C PHE A 73 2.21 -4.39 11.20
N THR A 74 2.96 -5.48 10.96
CA THR A 74 2.57 -6.47 9.94
C THR A 74 1.50 -7.44 10.44
N HIS A 75 0.51 -7.73 9.59
CA HIS A 75 -0.50 -8.75 9.85
C HIS A 75 -0.71 -9.61 8.58
N PRO A 76 0.07 -10.69 8.40
CA PRO A 76 -0.03 -11.52 7.20
C PRO A 76 -1.32 -12.36 7.19
N CYS A 77 -2.13 -12.19 6.15
CA CYS A 77 -3.33 -13.00 5.93
C CYS A 77 -3.00 -14.19 5.05
N HIS A 78 -2.99 -15.39 5.64
CA HIS A 78 -2.80 -16.62 4.89
C HIS A 78 -4.06 -16.94 4.08
N GLN A 79 -3.92 -17.04 2.77
CA GLN A 79 -4.93 -17.71 1.94
C GLN A 79 -4.94 -19.19 2.31
N PHE A 80 -6.06 -19.69 2.82
CA PHE A 80 -6.27 -21.10 3.05
C PHE A 80 -6.33 -21.82 1.68
N ASP A 81 -5.52 -22.87 1.55
CA ASP A 81 -5.50 -23.91 0.52
C ASP A 81 -5.00 -23.56 -0.91
N SER A 82 -3.71 -23.82 -1.14
CA SER A 82 -3.22 -24.43 -2.39
C SER A 82 -1.82 -25.04 -2.17
N PRO A 83 -1.53 -26.27 -2.63
CA PRO A 83 -0.19 -26.85 -2.49
C PRO A 83 0.84 -25.95 -3.15
N VAL A 84 2.01 -25.83 -2.51
CA VAL A 84 3.12 -24.96 -2.95
C VAL A 84 3.59 -25.43 -4.34
N SER A 85 3.06 -24.81 -5.39
CA SER A 85 3.48 -24.99 -6.79
C SER A 85 4.78 -24.21 -7.06
N LEU A 86 5.66 -24.79 -7.89
CA LEU A 86 6.91 -24.16 -8.37
C LEU A 86 6.70 -22.78 -9.05
N ALA A 87 5.47 -22.49 -9.51
CA ALA A 87 5.11 -21.17 -10.04
C ALA A 87 5.01 -20.08 -8.94
N ARG A 88 4.73 -20.45 -7.68
CA ARG A 88 4.72 -19.53 -6.52
C ARG A 88 6.15 -19.19 -6.09
N SER A 89 7.09 -20.14 -6.17
CA SER A 89 8.52 -19.90 -5.89
C SER A 89 9.19 -18.94 -6.87
N GLN A 90 8.77 -18.89 -8.14
CA GLN A 90 9.30 -17.92 -9.11
C GLN A 90 8.88 -16.46 -8.79
N ARG A 91 7.67 -16.26 -8.26
CA ARG A 91 7.21 -14.94 -7.81
C ARG A 91 7.95 -14.47 -6.57
N ILE A 92 8.16 -15.35 -5.60
CA ILE A 92 8.98 -15.08 -4.41
C ILE A 92 10.41 -14.72 -4.85
N LEU A 93 11.02 -15.48 -5.76
CA LEU A 93 12.37 -15.18 -6.23
C LEU A 93 12.47 -13.81 -6.93
N ARG A 94 11.47 -13.42 -7.74
CA ARG A 94 11.41 -12.07 -8.33
C ARG A 94 11.31 -10.98 -7.29
N GLU A 95 10.50 -11.19 -6.25
CA GLU A 95 10.37 -10.25 -5.13
C GLU A 95 11.72 -10.09 -4.41
N TYR A 96 12.43 -11.20 -4.14
CA TYR A 96 13.77 -11.15 -3.54
C TYR A 96 14.83 -10.51 -4.45
N ILE A 97 14.73 -10.68 -5.76
CA ILE A 97 15.58 -9.96 -6.72
C ILE A 97 15.27 -8.46 -6.70
N ALA A 98 14.01 -8.07 -6.61
CA ALA A 98 13.63 -6.65 -6.47
C ALA A 98 14.19 -6.07 -5.17
N LEU A 99 14.06 -6.78 -4.04
CA LEU A 99 14.65 -6.41 -2.75
C LEU A 99 16.18 -6.27 -2.83
N ALA A 100 16.87 -7.23 -3.45
CA ALA A 100 18.31 -7.17 -3.66
C ALA A 100 18.72 -6.00 -4.56
N LYS A 101 17.93 -5.69 -5.60
CA LYS A 101 18.17 -4.52 -6.47
C LYS A 101 17.98 -3.21 -5.72
N TYR A 102 16.96 -3.09 -4.88
CA TYR A 102 16.78 -1.93 -4.02
C TYR A 102 17.96 -1.78 -3.03
N ALA A 103 18.53 -2.90 -2.57
CA ALA A 103 19.60 -2.92 -1.57
C ALA A 103 20.90 -2.44 -2.18
N LEU A 104 21.20 -2.95 -3.38
CA LEU A 104 22.34 -2.53 -4.17
C LEU A 104 22.20 -1.09 -4.70
N ALA A 105 20.97 -0.60 -4.93
CA ALA A 105 20.72 0.77 -5.34
C ALA A 105 20.78 1.80 -4.18
N GLY A 106 21.07 1.37 -2.95
CA GLY A 106 21.17 2.27 -1.79
C GLY A 106 19.85 2.91 -1.37
N GLN A 107 18.70 2.35 -1.79
CA GLN A 107 17.36 2.86 -1.49
C GLN A 107 16.82 2.42 -0.11
N PHE A 108 17.67 1.80 0.71
CA PHE A 108 17.35 1.29 2.05
C PHE A 108 17.57 2.29 3.18
N TRP A 109 17.90 3.55 2.85
CA TRP A 109 18.11 4.61 3.83
C TRP A 109 17.06 5.71 3.62
N PRO A 110 16.45 6.26 4.69
CA PRO A 110 15.58 7.41 4.57
C PRO A 110 16.46 8.58 4.11
N GLN A 111 16.43 8.83 2.82
CA GLN A 111 16.90 10.09 2.28
C GLN A 111 15.68 10.99 2.32
N ALA A 112 15.71 12.05 3.13
CA ALA A 112 14.78 13.15 2.99
C ALA A 112 15.00 13.75 1.59
N GLN A 113 14.33 13.19 0.58
CA GLN A 113 14.54 13.62 -0.80
C GLN A 113 13.54 14.72 -1.12
N PRO A 114 14.00 15.88 -1.62
CA PRO A 114 13.14 16.92 -2.20
C PRO A 114 12.19 16.40 -3.31
N GLN A 115 12.43 15.20 -3.83
CA GLN A 115 11.57 14.51 -4.79
C GLN A 115 10.33 13.87 -4.17
N GLU A 116 10.33 13.47 -2.90
CA GLU A 116 9.14 12.87 -2.27
C GLU A 116 8.04 13.91 -2.09
N ALA A 117 8.35 15.12 -1.61
CA ALA A 117 7.37 16.22 -1.57
C ALA A 117 6.84 16.59 -2.97
N GLN A 118 7.67 16.48 -4.02
CA GLN A 118 7.22 16.69 -5.40
C GLN A 118 6.38 15.51 -5.92
N LEU A 119 6.63 14.28 -5.48
CA LEU A 119 5.85 13.08 -5.81
C LEU A 119 4.49 13.12 -5.11
N VAL A 120 4.45 13.55 -3.85
CA VAL A 120 3.24 13.81 -3.06
C VAL A 120 2.41 14.91 -3.71
N ALA A 121 3.00 16.06 -4.06
CA ALA A 121 2.30 17.13 -4.77
C ALA A 121 1.82 16.71 -6.17
N ARG A 122 2.59 15.87 -6.88
CA ARG A 122 2.15 15.28 -8.15
C ARG A 122 1.03 14.25 -7.95
N ALA A 123 1.07 13.47 -6.88
CA ALA A 123 0.05 12.49 -6.54
C ALA A 123 -1.26 13.16 -6.15
N ASP A 124 -1.23 14.27 -5.41
CA ASP A 124 -2.41 15.10 -5.16
C ASP A 124 -3.03 15.62 -6.47
N ALA A 125 -2.19 16.18 -7.35
CA ALA A 125 -2.64 16.62 -8.67
C ALA A 125 -3.16 15.44 -9.52
N GLN A 126 -2.55 14.27 -9.42
CA GLN A 126 -2.93 13.07 -10.16
C GLN A 126 -4.23 12.46 -9.64
N LEU A 127 -4.49 12.47 -8.33
CA LEU A 127 -5.78 12.09 -7.74
C LEU A 127 -6.91 13.03 -8.20
N GLN A 128 -6.63 14.32 -8.30
CA GLN A 128 -7.57 15.32 -8.82
C GLN A 128 -7.81 15.17 -10.33
N ASP A 129 -6.74 15.03 -11.12
CA ASP A 129 -6.79 14.90 -12.59
C ASP A 129 -7.45 13.59 -13.04
N TRP A 130 -7.25 12.51 -12.27
CA TRP A 130 -7.81 11.19 -12.60
C TRP A 130 -9.24 11.00 -12.08
N GLN A 131 -9.84 12.04 -11.48
CA GLN A 131 -11.16 11.98 -10.84
C GLN A 131 -11.26 10.77 -9.90
N CYS A 132 -10.18 10.51 -9.16
CA CYS A 132 -10.13 9.40 -8.21
C CYS A 132 -11.04 9.74 -7.03
N ASP A 133 -12.28 9.26 -7.08
CA ASP A 133 -13.20 9.38 -5.96
C ASP A 133 -12.62 8.67 -4.75
N LEU A 134 -12.24 9.45 -3.74
CA LEU A 134 -11.95 8.94 -2.40
C LEU A 134 -13.27 8.47 -1.81
N VAL A 135 -13.43 7.15 -1.71
CA VAL A 135 -14.66 6.56 -1.18
C VAL A 135 -14.56 6.57 0.35
N GLY A 136 -15.49 7.23 1.02
CA GLY A 136 -15.67 7.15 2.49
C GLY A 136 -15.01 8.25 3.33
N ALA A 137 -14.46 9.30 2.72
CA ALA A 137 -13.94 10.46 3.45
C ALA A 137 -15.06 11.47 3.83
N GLN A 138 -15.85 11.16 4.85
CA GLN A 138 -16.67 12.15 5.58
C GLN A 138 -16.51 11.98 7.09
#